data_AF-A0A632U039-F1
#
_entry.id   AF-A0A632U039-F1
#
_cell.length_a   1.000
_cell.length_b   1.000
_cell.length_c   1.000
_cell.angle_alpha   90.00
_cell.angle_beta   90.00
_cell.angle_gamma   90.00
#
_symmetry.space_group_name_H-M   'P 1'
#
loop_
_entity.id
_entity.type
_entity.pdbx_description
1 polymer ?
#
loop_
_entity_poly.entity_id
_entity_poly.type
_entity_poly.pdbx_seq_one_letter_code
_entity_poly.pdbx_strand_id
1 'polypeptide(L)'
;MKKSSRMSIIHPHAAGVDIGAEFHVVAVPPDADAAPVRTFQRFTGDLHRMSGWLKTCHITTIAMESTGVYWLPAFEIPEAAGFNVILVNAREAKNVPGRKTDVND
;
A
#
# COMPACT_ATOMS: atom_id res chain seq x y z
N MET A 1 -9.26 25.45 21.86
CA MET A 1 -9.35 24.72 20.57
C MET A 1 -7.93 24.49 20.06
N LYS A 2 -7.43 23.24 20.05
CA LYS A 2 -6.09 22.95 19.49
C LYS A 2 -6.17 23.06 17.96
N LYS A 3 -5.39 23.99 17.38
CA LYS A 3 -5.17 24.10 15.94
C LYS A 3 -4.54 22.78 15.48
N SER A 4 -5.30 21.90 14.83
CA SER A 4 -4.71 20.75 14.14
C SER A 4 -3.87 21.31 13.00
N SER A 5 -2.55 21.28 13.13
CA SER A 5 -1.64 21.63 12.06
C SER A 5 -1.89 20.64 10.93
N ARG A 6 -2.44 21.12 9.81
CA ARG A 6 -2.65 20.34 8.59
C ARG A 6 -1.30 19.75 8.18
N MET A 7 -1.14 18.44 8.36
CA MET A 7 0.09 17.72 7.99
C MET A 7 0.33 17.90 6.49
N SER A 8 1.57 18.21 6.11
CA SER A 8 1.96 18.30 4.70
C SER A 8 1.98 16.92 4.07
N ILE A 9 1.35 16.78 2.91
CA ILE A 9 1.42 15.55 2.11
C ILE A 9 2.78 15.52 1.42
N ILE A 10 3.59 14.48 1.70
CA ILE A 10 4.93 14.30 1.11
C ILE A 10 4.84 13.46 -0.17
N HIS A 11 3.99 12.44 -0.18
CA HIS A 11 3.78 11.53 -1.32
C HIS A 11 2.31 11.59 -1.77
N PRO A 12 1.94 12.50 -2.71
CA PRO A 12 0.55 12.65 -3.15
C PRO A 12 0.05 11.46 -4.00
N HIS A 13 0.97 10.74 -4.65
CA HIS A 13 0.67 9.58 -5.49
C HIS A 13 1.17 8.29 -4.82
N ALA A 14 0.67 8.03 -3.61
CA ALA A 14 1.06 6.89 -2.80
C ALA A 14 -0.02 5.81 -2.78
N ALA A 15 0.41 4.54 -2.84
CA ALA A 15 -0.43 3.39 -2.53
C ALA A 15 -0.01 2.74 -1.22
N GLY A 16 -0.97 2.15 -0.52
CA GLY A 16 -0.74 1.26 0.62
C GLY A 16 -0.95 -0.20 0.20
N VAL A 17 -0.06 -1.09 0.62
CA VAL A 17 -0.16 -2.53 0.37
C VAL A 17 -0.06 -3.27 1.70
N ASP A 18 -1.09 -4.03 2.05
CA ASP A 18 -1.08 -4.99 3.14
C ASP A 18 -0.77 -6.39 2.60
N ILE A 19 0.37 -6.95 3.00
CA ILE A 19 0.88 -8.23 2.53
C ILE A 19 0.38 -9.37 3.42
N GLY A 20 -0.63 -10.08 2.92
CA GLY A 20 -1.05 -11.38 3.43
C GLY A 20 -0.33 -12.57 2.80
N ALA A 21 -0.50 -13.74 3.41
CA ALA A 21 0.10 -15.00 2.93
C ALA A 21 -0.58 -15.55 1.66
N GLU A 22 -1.88 -15.29 1.48
CA GLU A 22 -2.66 -15.77 0.33
C GLU A 22 -2.88 -14.67 -0.70
N PHE A 23 -3.19 -13.47 -0.22
CA PHE A 23 -3.49 -12.30 -1.04
C PHE A 23 -2.94 -11.02 -0.41
N HIS A 24 -2.92 -9.95 -1.21
CA HIS A 24 -2.51 -8.61 -0.83
C HIS A 24 -3.66 -7.65 -1.06
N VAL A 25 -3.91 -6.78 -0.09
CA VAL A 25 -4.91 -5.71 -0.20
C VAL A 25 -4.17 -4.43 -0.54
N VAL A 26 -4.58 -3.76 -1.62
CA VAL A 26 -3.90 -2.59 -2.16
C VAL A 26 -4.87 -1.44 -2.26
N ALA A 27 -4.52 -0.30 -1.68
CA ALA A 27 -5.30 0.92 -1.69
C ALA A 27 -4.55 2.05 -2.40
N VAL A 28 -5.24 2.77 -3.28
CA VAL A 28 -4.79 4.01 -3.94
C VAL A 28 -5.63 5.20 -3.46
N PRO A 29 -5.29 6.46 -3.80
CA PRO A 29 -6.16 7.60 -3.51
C PRO A 29 -7.58 7.38 -4.06
N PRO A 30 -8.64 7.80 -3.35
CA PRO A 30 -10.03 7.54 -3.76
C PRO A 30 -10.41 8.10 -5.14
N ASP A 31 -9.70 9.11 -5.61
CA ASP A 31 -9.88 9.77 -6.91
C ASP A 31 -9.03 9.16 -8.04
N ALA A 32 -8.17 8.18 -7.74
CA ALA A 32 -7.29 7.54 -8.73
C ALA A 32 -7.96 6.39 -9.50
N ASP A 33 -9.02 5.77 -8.95
CA ASP A 33 -9.77 4.66 -9.58
C ASP A 33 -11.18 4.55 -8.98
N ALA A 34 -12.17 4.09 -9.76
CA ALA A 34 -13.54 3.87 -9.26
C ALA A 34 -13.63 2.75 -8.21
N ALA A 35 -12.68 1.81 -8.24
CA ALA A 35 -12.46 0.77 -7.23
C ALA A 35 -11.05 0.97 -6.63
N PRO A 36 -10.88 1.93 -5.69
CA PRO A 36 -9.57 2.36 -5.19
C PRO A 36 -8.93 1.37 -4.22
N VAL A 37 -9.66 0.32 -3.82
CA VAL A 37 -9.13 -0.79 -3.02
C VAL A 37 -9.35 -2.09 -3.80
N ARG A 38 -8.29 -2.86 -3.99
CA ARG A 38 -8.32 -4.13 -4.73
C ARG A 38 -7.49 -5.20 -4.05
N THR A 39 -7.86 -6.45 -4.29
CA THR A 39 -7.16 -7.63 -3.80
C THR A 39 -6.43 -8.33 -4.95
N PHE A 40 -5.17 -8.69 -4.73
CA PHE A 40 -4.34 -9.45 -5.67
C PHE A 40 -3.83 -10.72 -5.00
N GLN A 41 -3.76 -11.85 -5.71
CA GLN A 41 -3.17 -13.07 -5.13
C GLN A 41 -1.64 -12.96 -5.05
N ARG A 42 -1.01 -13.82 -4.23
CA ARG A 42 0.46 -13.79 -4.01
C ARG A 42 1.32 -14.18 -5.22
N PHE A 43 0.73 -14.71 -6.29
CA PHE A 43 1.48 -15.24 -7.42
C PHE A 43 2.06 -14.11 -8.27
N THR A 44 3.21 -14.36 -8.90
CA THR A 44 3.96 -13.35 -9.68
C THR A 44 3.10 -12.69 -10.77
N GLY A 45 2.23 -13.46 -11.44
CA GLY A 45 1.30 -12.92 -12.42
C GLY A 45 0.34 -11.86 -11.85
N ASP A 46 -0.12 -12.05 -10.61
CA ASP A 46 -0.96 -11.06 -9.92
C ASP A 46 -0.15 -9.86 -9.44
N LEU A 47 1.10 -10.05 -9.03
CA LEU A 47 2.00 -8.93 -8.66
C LEU A 47 2.33 -8.03 -9.86
N HIS A 48 2.44 -8.60 -11.07
CA HIS A 48 2.54 -7.82 -12.30
C HIS A 48 1.23 -7.11 -12.64
N ARG A 49 0.07 -7.75 -12.45
CA ARG A 49 -1.24 -7.09 -12.64
C ARG A 49 -1.43 -5.94 -11.65
N MET A 50 -1.04 -6.13 -10.39
CA MET A 50 -0.99 -5.09 -9.37
C MET A 50 -0.14 -3.92 -9.82
N SER A 51 1.10 -4.18 -10.27
CA SER A 51 2.01 -3.14 -10.77
C SER A 51 1.42 -2.38 -11.97
N GLY A 52 0.80 -3.08 -12.91
CA GLY A 52 0.12 -2.47 -14.06
C GLY A 52 -1.03 -1.56 -13.64
N TRP A 53 -1.88 -2.01 -12.72
CA TRP A 53 -2.97 -1.20 -12.17
C TRP A 53 -2.47 0.02 -11.39
N LEU A 54 -1.40 -0.13 -10.61
CA LEU A 54 -0.79 1.00 -9.90
C LEU A 54 -0.25 2.07 -10.88
N LYS A 55 0.24 1.67 -12.07
CA LYS A 55 0.62 2.63 -13.11
C LYS A 55 -0.59 3.36 -13.70
N THR A 56 -1.72 2.69 -13.93
CA THR A 56 -2.94 3.35 -14.41
C THR A 56 -3.50 4.33 -13.40
N CYS A 57 -3.26 4.09 -12.10
CA CYS A 57 -3.60 5.00 -11.01
C CYS A 57 -2.56 6.13 -10.79
N HIS A 58 -1.54 6.23 -11.65
CA HIS A 58 -0.45 7.20 -11.54
C HIS A 58 0.35 7.15 -10.23
N ILE A 59 0.40 5.98 -9.57
CA ILE A 59 1.15 5.79 -8.33
C ILE A 59 2.66 5.86 -8.61
N THR A 60 3.39 6.49 -7.69
CA THR A 60 4.86 6.58 -7.74
C THR A 60 5.52 6.01 -6.49
N THR A 61 4.83 6.03 -5.35
CA THR A 61 5.34 5.52 -4.07
C THR A 61 4.42 4.44 -3.52
N ILE A 62 4.99 3.36 -2.97
CA ILE A 62 4.24 2.26 -2.35
C ILE A 62 4.72 2.10 -0.91
N ALA A 63 3.82 2.23 0.06
CA ALA A 63 4.08 1.82 1.43
C ALA A 63 3.55 0.40 1.62
N MET A 64 4.42 -0.53 1.99
CA MET A 64 4.13 -1.95 2.09
C MET A 64 4.24 -2.41 3.54
N GLU A 65 3.14 -2.87 4.13
CA GLU A 65 3.13 -3.53 5.43
C GLU A 65 3.26 -5.04 5.23
N SER A 66 4.16 -5.68 5.98
CA SER A 66 4.18 -7.14 6.07
C SER A 66 4.46 -7.61 7.49
N THR A 67 3.80 -8.70 7.87
CA THR A 67 4.01 -9.41 9.15
C THR A 67 4.82 -10.70 9.00
N GLY A 68 5.14 -11.12 7.77
CA GLY A 68 5.83 -12.37 7.46
C GLY A 68 6.87 -12.21 6.35
N VAL A 69 7.26 -13.32 5.69
CA VAL A 69 8.32 -13.31 4.64
C VAL A 69 7.82 -13.10 3.21
N TYR A 70 6.50 -12.97 3.03
CA TYR A 70 5.87 -12.91 1.70
C TYR A 70 6.10 -11.58 0.96
N TRP A 71 6.73 -10.60 1.60
CA TRP A 71 6.98 -9.28 1.02
C TRP A 71 8.01 -9.27 -0.10
N LEU A 72 8.97 -10.21 -0.12
CA LEU A 72 10.09 -10.13 -1.06
C LEU A 72 9.66 -10.03 -2.54
N PRO A 73 8.87 -10.97 -3.09
CA PRO A 73 8.41 -10.83 -4.48
C PRO A 73 7.46 -9.64 -4.68
N ALA A 74 6.67 -9.30 -3.66
CA ALA A 74 5.76 -8.16 -3.70
C ALA A 74 6.50 -6.80 -3.66
N PHE A 75 7.74 -6.78 -3.19
CA PHE A 75 8.63 -5.63 -3.18
C PHE A 75 9.41 -5.53 -4.49
N GLU A 76 10.07 -6.61 -4.90
CA GLU A 76 10.99 -6.61 -6.05
C GLU A 76 10.27 -6.32 -7.38
N ILE A 77 9.06 -6.85 -7.59
CA ILE A 77 8.34 -6.69 -8.86
C ILE A 77 7.91 -5.22 -9.09
N PRO A 78 7.25 -4.53 -8.14
CA PRO A 78 6.97 -3.11 -8.28
C PRO A 78 8.24 -2.25 -8.30
N GLU A 79 9.27 -2.56 -7.52
CA GLU A 79 10.54 -1.84 -7.59
C GLU A 79 11.14 -1.90 -9.00
N ALA A 80 11.19 -3.09 -9.61
CA ALA A 80 11.64 -3.29 -10.99
C ALA A 80 10.73 -2.60 -12.02
N ALA A 81 9.44 -2.40 -11.72
CA ALA A 81 8.51 -1.62 -12.52
C ALA A 81 8.67 -0.09 -12.31
N GLY A 82 9.65 0.35 -11.51
CA GLY A 82 10.00 1.75 -11.29
C GLY A 82 9.14 2.46 -10.26
N PHE A 83 8.58 1.74 -9.29
CA PHE A 83 7.95 2.35 -8.11
C PHE A 83 8.99 2.56 -7.00
N ASN A 84 8.83 3.62 -6.21
CA ASN A 84 9.56 3.76 -4.95
C ASN A 84 8.84 2.95 -3.87
N VAL A 85 9.37 1.77 -3.52
CA VAL A 85 8.74 0.86 -2.55
C VAL A 85 9.39 1.03 -1.17
N ILE A 86 8.56 1.27 -0.17
CA ILE A 86 8.95 1.46 1.23
C ILE A 86 8.34 0.31 2.02
N LEU A 87 9.18 -0.63 2.47
CA LEU A 87 8.76 -1.70 3.37
C LEU A 87 8.68 -1.18 4.81
N VAL A 88 7.52 -1.32 5.43
CA VAL A 88 7.23 -0.86 6.78
C VAL A 88 6.98 -2.06 7.68
N ASN A 89 7.62 -2.08 8.85
CA ASN A 89 7.33 -3.09 9.85
C ASN A 89 5.94 -2.84 10.45
N ALA A 90 5.05 -3.82 10.33
CA ALA A 90 3.70 -3.81 10.91
C ALA A 90 3.65 -3.40 12.38
N ARG A 91 4.66 -3.78 13.17
CA ARG A 91 4.75 -3.45 14.60
C ARG A 91 5.00 -1.97 14.85
N GLU A 92 5.68 -1.29 13.93
CA GLU A 92 6.02 0.13 14.03
C GLU A 92 4.90 1.01 13.45
N ALA A 93 4.22 0.55 12.39
CA ALA A 93 3.06 1.25 11.82
C ALA A 93 1.89 1.37 12.81
N LYS A 94 1.67 0.36 13.66
CA LYS A 94 0.59 0.32 14.65
C LYS A 94 0.74 1.36 15.78
N ASN A 95 1.94 1.89 15.99
CA ASN A 95 2.22 2.83 17.09
C ASN A 95 2.00 4.30 16.71
N VAL A 96 1.44 4.60 15.53
CA VAL A 96 1.10 5.97 15.14
C VAL A 96 -0.22 6.39 15.83
N PRO A 97 -0.21 7.40 16.72
CA PRO A 97 -1.42 7.84 17.41
C PRO A 97 -2.48 8.36 16.43
N GLY A 98 -3.71 7.84 16.51
CA GLY A 98 -4.89 8.45 15.89
C GLY A 98 -5.48 7.77 14.64
N ARG A 99 -5.14 6.51 14.33
CA ARG A 99 -5.65 5.86 13.11
C ARG A 99 -5.92 4.36 13.23
N LYS A 100 -6.81 3.97 14.15
CA LYS A 100 -7.39 2.62 14.14
C LYS A 100 -8.89 2.69 14.47
N THR A 101 -9.72 2.77 13.44
CA THR A 101 -11.08 2.25 13.49
C THR A 101 -11.02 0.88 12.86
N ASP A 102 -10.89 -0.14 13.69
CA ASP A 102 -11.01 -1.53 13.26
C ASP A 102 -12.44 -1.72 12.73
N VAL A 103 -12.57 -2.15 11.47
CA VAL A 103 -13.85 -2.66 10.97
C VAL A 103 -13.90 -4.09 11.50
N ASN A 104 -14.64 -4.27 12.59
CA ASN A 104 -15.00 -5.60 13.08
C ASN A 104 -15.70 -6.38 11.97
N ASP A 105 -15.37 -7.68 11.90
CA ASP A 105 -16.18 -8.75 11.31
C ASP A 105 -17.68 -8.60 11.67
#